data_AF-A0ABD1VVF2-F1
#
_entry.id   AF-A0ABD1VVF2-F1
#
_cell.length_a   1.000
_cell.length_b   1.000
_cell.length_c   1.000
_cell.angle_alpha   90.00
_cell.angle_beta   90.00
_cell.angle_gamma   90.00
#
_symmetry.space_group_name_H-M   'P 1'
#
loop_
_entity.id
_entity.type
_entity.pdbx_description
1 polymer ?
#
loop_
_entity_poly.entity_id
_entity_poly.type
_entity_poly.pdbx_seq_one_letter_code
_entity_poly.pdbx_strand_id
1 'polypeptide(L)'
;MDNAMLLIRVRNAKYSDIFSKKHAILDSEFGVILRNFRAQTLDPSGQIVQVRPLDYGAVIKEYISGLRPKVLGKKWTECEHLLWPYVIDDKFWVLFHLDLVEWKLIILDNNQYFIDDAKLHCHILPCMNIIPEMIQKHLPDFGRKKMKSLDYWRKPFVDLPQLQQPR
;
A
#
# COMPACT_ATOMS: atom_id res chain seq x y z
N MET A 1 -16.46 -1.43 -0.35
CA MET A 1 -15.02 -1.76 -0.40
C MET A 1 -14.66 -2.81 0.64
N ASP A 2 -14.95 -2.56 1.90
CA ASP A 2 -14.48 -3.40 3.02
C ASP A 2 -14.97 -4.84 2.98
N ASN A 3 -16.21 -5.08 2.56
CA ASN A 3 -16.73 -6.45 2.42
C ASN A 3 -15.99 -7.25 1.34
N ALA A 4 -15.66 -6.63 0.19
CA ALA A 4 -14.90 -7.30 -0.87
C ALA A 4 -13.46 -7.57 -0.42
N MET A 5 -12.83 -6.60 0.25
CA MET A 5 -11.49 -6.77 0.83
C MET A 5 -11.45 -7.87 1.87
N LEU A 6 -12.45 -7.92 2.75
CA LEU A 6 -12.61 -8.96 3.74
C LEU A 6 -12.75 -10.33 3.08
N LEU A 7 -13.59 -10.46 2.05
CA LEU A 7 -13.74 -11.71 1.31
C LEU A 7 -12.45 -12.17 0.63
N ILE A 8 -11.69 -11.26 0.02
CA ILE A 8 -10.39 -11.58 -0.60
C ILE A 8 -9.41 -12.06 0.48
N ARG A 9 -9.35 -11.38 1.63
CA ARG A 9 -8.48 -11.77 2.75
C ARG A 9 -8.86 -13.11 3.33
N VAL A 10 -10.15 -13.38 3.54
CA VAL A 10 -10.66 -14.67 4.01
C VAL A 10 -10.26 -15.77 3.02
N ARG A 11 -10.40 -15.53 1.71
CA ARG A 11 -9.98 -16.48 0.68
C ARG A 11 -8.47 -16.69 0.67
N ASN A 12 -7.67 -15.63 0.78
CA ASN A 12 -6.21 -15.72 0.86
C ASN A 12 -5.75 -16.56 2.07
N ALA A 13 -6.41 -16.36 3.23
CA ALA A 13 -6.13 -17.13 4.43
C ALA A 13 -6.58 -18.60 4.32
N LYS A 14 -7.77 -18.84 3.73
CA LYS A 14 -8.39 -20.17 3.63
C LYS A 14 -7.75 -21.06 2.55
N TYR A 15 -7.39 -20.48 1.41
CA TYR A 15 -6.87 -21.19 0.22
C TYR A 15 -5.41 -20.81 -0.02
N SER A 16 -4.58 -21.05 0.99
CA SER A 16 -3.19 -20.61 1.00
C SER A 16 -2.24 -21.43 0.12
N ASP A 17 -2.77 -22.51 -0.45
CA ASP A 17 -2.22 -23.35 -1.52
C ASP A 17 -2.43 -22.73 -2.91
N ILE A 18 -3.49 -21.93 -3.08
CA ILE A 18 -3.82 -21.25 -4.33
C ILE A 18 -3.29 -19.80 -4.33
N PHE A 19 -3.47 -19.09 -3.21
CA PHE A 19 -3.06 -17.71 -3.08
C PHE A 19 -1.72 -17.60 -2.36
N SER A 20 -0.82 -16.78 -2.92
CA SER A 20 0.51 -16.60 -2.37
C SER A 20 0.45 -15.98 -0.97
N LYS A 21 1.01 -16.71 0.00
CA LYS A 21 1.20 -16.23 1.38
C LYS A 21 2.08 -14.99 1.47
N LYS A 22 2.77 -14.56 0.41
CA LYS A 22 3.75 -13.47 0.45
C LYS A 22 3.11 -12.07 0.40
N HIS A 23 1.79 -11.97 0.50
CA HIS A 23 1.07 -10.69 0.38
C HIS A 23 0.32 -10.36 1.67
N ALA A 24 0.40 -9.09 2.11
CA ALA A 24 -0.58 -8.51 3.02
C ALA A 24 -1.50 -7.58 2.24
N ILE A 25 -2.78 -7.60 2.58
CA ILE A 25 -3.81 -6.79 1.92
C ILE A 25 -4.25 -5.71 2.89
N LEU A 26 -4.15 -4.44 2.49
CA LEU A 26 -4.53 -3.26 3.26
C LEU A 26 -5.99 -2.84 2.89
N ASP A 27 -6.71 -2.19 3.80
CA ASP A 27 -8.14 -1.84 3.66
C ASP A 27 -8.38 -0.32 3.74
N SER A 28 -9.65 0.06 3.80
CA SER A 28 -10.09 1.44 3.92
C SER A 28 -9.59 2.10 5.22
N GLU A 29 -9.44 1.36 6.32
CA GLU A 29 -8.85 1.87 7.56
C GLU A 29 -7.42 2.34 7.34
N PHE A 30 -6.61 1.56 6.62
CA PHE A 30 -5.28 2.01 6.18
C PHE A 30 -5.36 3.24 5.27
N GLY A 31 -6.38 3.32 4.42
CA GLY A 31 -6.62 4.50 3.58
C GLY A 31 -7.00 5.76 4.35
N VAL A 32 -7.76 5.64 5.45
CA VAL A 32 -8.04 6.77 6.36
C VAL A 32 -6.75 7.30 6.96
N ILE A 33 -5.85 6.42 7.39
CA ILE A 33 -4.55 6.79 7.95
C ILE A 33 -3.73 7.59 6.93
N LEU A 34 -3.63 7.11 5.69
CA LEU A 34 -2.87 7.78 4.64
C LEU A 34 -3.47 9.13 4.23
N ARG A 35 -4.81 9.24 4.17
CA ARG A 35 -5.49 10.52 3.92
C ARG A 35 -5.26 11.52 5.05
N ASN A 36 -5.32 11.06 6.30
CA ASN A 36 -5.07 11.91 7.45
C ASN A 36 -3.63 12.41 7.47
N PHE A 37 -2.66 11.55 7.11
CA PHE A 37 -1.28 12.00 6.90
C PHE A 37 -1.21 13.05 5.80
N ARG A 38 -1.80 12.77 4.61
CA ARG A 38 -1.79 13.72 3.49
C ARG A 38 -2.25 15.10 3.92
N ALA A 39 -3.34 15.18 4.68
CA ALA A 39 -3.90 16.45 5.15
C ALA A 39 -2.99 17.19 6.16
N GLN A 40 -2.09 16.48 6.84
CA GLN A 40 -1.21 17.07 7.87
C GLN A 40 0.17 17.45 7.32
N THR A 41 0.65 16.75 6.30
CA THR A 41 2.02 16.92 5.79
C THR A 41 2.10 17.56 4.42
N LEU A 42 1.04 17.51 3.61
CA LEU A 42 0.98 18.12 2.29
C LEU A 42 0.06 19.33 2.28
N ASP A 43 0.48 20.42 1.64
CA ASP A 43 -0.39 21.54 1.32
C ASP A 43 -1.33 21.18 0.14
N PRO A 44 -2.30 22.04 -0.20
CA PRO A 44 -3.17 21.80 -1.35
C PRO A 44 -2.44 21.68 -2.70
N SER A 45 -1.20 22.18 -2.80
CA SER A 45 -0.34 22.04 -3.98
C SER A 45 0.44 20.71 -4.02
N GLY A 46 0.33 19.90 -2.96
CA GLY A 46 1.05 18.64 -2.82
C GLY A 46 2.50 18.79 -2.34
N GLN A 47 2.90 19.98 -1.88
CA GLN A 47 4.22 20.19 -1.30
C GLN A 47 4.24 19.80 0.18
N ILE A 48 5.37 19.26 0.62
CA ILE A 48 5.56 18.87 2.03
C ILE A 48 5.76 20.13 2.88
N VAL A 49 4.81 20.40 3.80
CA VAL A 49 4.78 21.62 4.63
C VAL A 49 5.18 21.38 6.08
N GLN A 50 5.08 20.14 6.57
CA GLN A 50 5.47 19.79 7.94
C GLN A 50 6.27 18.49 7.99
N VAL A 51 7.43 18.56 8.65
CA VAL A 51 8.29 17.42 9.04
C VAL A 51 8.21 17.23 10.55
N ARG A 52 6.99 17.20 11.13
CA ARG A 52 6.87 16.75 12.52
C ARG A 52 6.93 15.23 12.54
N PRO A 53 7.61 14.60 13.50
CA PRO A 53 7.52 13.16 13.68
C PRO A 53 6.06 12.83 13.93
N LEU A 54 5.41 12.15 12.99
CA LEU A 54 4.01 11.82 13.20
C LEU A 54 3.93 10.79 14.31
N ASP A 55 2.99 11.05 15.22
CA ASP A 55 2.49 10.01 16.07
C ASP A 55 1.54 9.16 15.23
N TYR A 56 2.13 8.14 14.61
CA TYR A 56 1.45 7.08 13.88
C TYR A 56 0.43 6.31 14.74
N GLY A 57 0.42 6.57 16.06
CA GLY A 57 -0.46 5.94 17.02
C GLY A 57 -0.20 4.44 17.17
N ALA A 58 -1.07 3.78 17.93
CA ALA A 58 -1.08 2.33 18.05
C ALA A 58 -1.52 1.63 16.74
N VAL A 59 -2.37 2.29 15.94
CA VAL A 59 -3.05 1.67 14.79
C VAL A 59 -2.06 1.25 13.69
N ILE A 60 -1.07 2.09 13.36
CA ILE A 60 -0.07 1.74 12.34
C ILE A 60 0.83 0.59 12.82
N LYS A 61 1.24 0.60 14.09
CA LYS A 61 2.00 -0.50 14.69
C LYS A 61 1.20 -1.80 14.62
N GLU A 62 -0.11 -1.74 14.83
CA GLU A 62 -1.00 -2.88 14.67
C GLU A 62 -1.03 -3.40 13.22
N TYR A 63 -1.02 -2.54 12.19
CA TYR A 63 -0.91 -3.00 10.79
C TYR A 63 0.42 -3.70 10.50
N ILE A 64 1.54 -3.08 10.90
CA ILE A 64 2.88 -3.61 10.64
C ILE A 64 3.06 -4.98 11.32
N SER A 65 2.56 -5.10 12.55
CA SER A 65 2.61 -6.34 13.33
C SER A 65 1.52 -7.36 12.94
N GLY A 66 0.69 -7.06 11.94
CA GLY A 66 -0.38 -7.94 11.49
C GLY A 66 -1.57 -8.08 12.45
N LEU A 67 -1.64 -7.25 13.49
CA LEU A 67 -2.81 -7.16 14.37
C LEU A 67 -3.99 -6.44 13.71
N ARG A 68 -3.74 -5.65 12.66
CA ARG A 68 -4.75 -5.05 11.79
C ARG A 68 -4.63 -5.48 10.32
N PRO A 69 -5.78 -5.69 9.66
CA PRO A 69 -7.13 -5.84 10.23
C PRO A 69 -7.20 -7.01 11.22
N LYS A 70 -8.12 -6.94 12.20
CA LYS A 70 -8.30 -8.05 13.16
C LYS A 70 -8.58 -9.37 12.41
N VAL A 71 -8.10 -10.49 12.95
CA VAL A 71 -8.34 -11.88 12.48
C VAL A 71 -7.59 -12.30 11.21
N LEU A 72 -7.30 -11.38 10.27
CA LEU A 72 -6.72 -11.72 8.96
C LEU A 72 -5.52 -10.84 8.57
N GLY A 73 -5.05 -10.01 9.50
CA GLY A 73 -3.84 -9.22 9.33
C GLY A 73 -2.62 -10.14 9.25
N LYS A 74 -1.63 -9.70 8.48
CA LYS A 74 -0.36 -10.41 8.34
C LYS A 74 0.78 -9.47 8.65
N LYS A 75 1.78 -10.00 9.38
CA LYS A 75 3.01 -9.26 9.68
C LYS A 75 3.70 -8.88 8.39
N TRP A 76 4.07 -7.62 8.26
CA TRP A 76 4.73 -7.14 7.05
C TRP A 76 6.08 -7.81 6.85
N THR A 77 6.75 -8.20 7.94
CA THR A 77 8.02 -8.95 7.90
C THR A 77 7.91 -10.34 7.29
N GLU A 78 6.69 -10.86 7.13
CA GLU A 78 6.41 -12.17 6.52
C GLU A 78 5.88 -12.03 5.09
N CYS A 79 5.92 -10.82 4.53
CA CYS A 79 5.38 -10.47 3.22
C CYS A 79 6.49 -9.93 2.33
N GLU A 80 6.39 -10.23 1.03
CA GLU A 80 7.18 -9.60 -0.03
C GLU A 80 6.40 -8.45 -0.67
N HIS A 81 5.08 -8.43 -0.49
CA HIS A 81 4.21 -7.47 -1.16
C HIS A 81 3.11 -6.95 -0.23
N LEU A 82 2.79 -5.66 -0.37
CA LEU A 82 1.60 -5.04 0.23
C LEU A 82 0.66 -4.62 -0.88
N LEU A 83 -0.59 -5.08 -0.81
CA LEU A 83 -1.62 -4.81 -1.81
C LEU A 83 -2.69 -3.91 -1.19
N TRP A 84 -2.92 -2.76 -1.81
CA TRP A 84 -3.90 -1.79 -1.34
C TRP A 84 -4.77 -1.29 -2.48
N PRO A 85 -5.98 -1.83 -2.62
CA PRO A 85 -6.98 -1.25 -3.51
C PRO A 85 -7.32 0.15 -3.03
N TYR A 86 -7.42 1.09 -3.95
CA TYR A 86 -7.65 2.50 -3.64
C TYR A 86 -8.60 3.13 -4.64
N VAL A 87 -9.36 4.12 -4.17
CA VAL A 87 -10.25 4.91 -5.01
C VAL A 87 -9.70 6.32 -5.12
N ILE A 88 -9.44 6.74 -6.34
CA ILE A 88 -9.04 8.11 -6.67
C ILE A 88 -10.31 8.94 -6.92
N ASP A 89 -10.45 10.02 -6.15
CA ASP A 89 -11.58 10.96 -6.14
C ASP A 89 -12.96 10.31 -6.08
N ASP A 90 -13.08 9.21 -5.35
CA ASP A 90 -14.32 8.44 -5.22
C ASP A 90 -14.89 7.93 -6.57
N LYS A 91 -14.06 7.90 -7.63
CA LYS A 91 -14.48 7.56 -8.99
C LYS A 91 -13.69 6.40 -9.59
N PHE A 92 -12.37 6.43 -9.49
CA PHE A 92 -11.51 5.50 -10.24
C PHE A 92 -10.83 4.51 -9.32
N TRP A 93 -10.97 3.23 -9.63
CA TRP A 93 -10.31 2.15 -8.89
C TRP A 93 -8.92 1.90 -9.45
N VAL A 94 -7.95 1.85 -8.53
CA VAL A 94 -6.57 1.45 -8.80
C VAL A 94 -6.10 0.46 -7.74
N LEU A 95 -5.11 -0.37 -8.08
CA LEU A 95 -4.41 -1.20 -7.10
C LEU A 95 -3.01 -0.66 -6.89
N PHE A 96 -2.70 -0.26 -5.66
CA PHE A 96 -1.34 0.01 -5.23
C PHE A 96 -0.71 -1.30 -4.77
N HIS A 97 0.31 -1.74 -5.50
CA HIS A 97 1.12 -2.90 -5.21
C HIS A 97 2.50 -2.43 -4.82
N LEU A 98 2.80 -2.48 -3.53
CA LEU A 98 4.13 -2.21 -3.03
C LEU A 98 4.93 -3.50 -2.96
N ASP A 99 6.01 -3.56 -3.72
CA ASP A 99 7.03 -4.59 -3.64
C ASP A 99 8.05 -4.22 -2.56
N LEU A 100 8.09 -4.99 -1.47
CA LEU A 100 9.00 -4.80 -0.34
C LEU A 100 10.38 -5.40 -0.59
N VAL A 101 10.51 -6.30 -1.58
CA VAL A 101 11.80 -6.89 -1.96
C VAL A 101 12.57 -5.91 -2.84
N GLU A 102 11.86 -5.40 -3.85
CA GLU A 102 12.41 -4.48 -4.85
C GLU A 102 12.28 -3.00 -4.45
N TRP A 103 11.53 -2.70 -3.39
CA TRP A 103 11.26 -1.35 -2.89
C TRP A 103 10.60 -0.44 -3.93
N LYS A 104 9.55 -0.94 -4.58
CA LYS A 104 8.88 -0.27 -5.69
C LYS A 104 7.37 -0.20 -5.49
N LEU A 105 6.78 0.94 -5.82
CA LEU A 105 5.34 1.06 -5.90
C LEU A 105 4.86 0.86 -7.34
N ILE A 106 4.10 -0.18 -7.56
CA ILE A 106 3.45 -0.47 -8.83
C ILE A 106 1.98 -0.08 -8.70
N ILE A 107 1.49 0.67 -9.66
CA ILE A 107 0.11 1.14 -9.71
C ILE A 107 -0.55 0.48 -10.89
N LEU A 108 -1.45 -0.43 -10.59
CA LEU A 108 -2.26 -1.07 -11.60
C LEU A 108 -3.52 -0.25 -11.80
N ASP A 109 -3.64 0.30 -13.01
CA ASP A 109 -4.67 1.27 -13.35
C ASP A 109 -5.21 1.00 -14.76
N ASN A 110 -6.43 0.48 -14.83
CA ASN A 110 -7.14 0.30 -16.10
C ASN A 110 -7.73 1.60 -16.65
N ASN A 111 -7.71 2.67 -15.86
CA ASN A 111 -8.22 3.98 -16.20
C ASN A 111 -7.09 4.94 -16.57
N GLN A 112 -5.97 4.42 -17.12
CA GLN A 112 -4.75 5.21 -17.27
C GLN A 112 -4.93 6.51 -18.07
N TYR A 113 -5.90 6.52 -18.99
CA TYR A 113 -6.23 7.68 -19.82
C TYR A 113 -7.17 8.70 -19.15
N PHE A 114 -7.78 8.35 -18.01
CA PHE A 114 -8.82 9.14 -17.34
C PHE A 114 -8.34 9.81 -16.05
N ILE A 115 -7.26 9.30 -15.46
CA ILE A 115 -6.65 9.90 -14.27
C ILE A 115 -5.40 10.65 -14.72
N ASP A 116 -5.43 11.96 -14.52
CA ASP A 116 -4.30 12.85 -14.73
C ASP A 116 -3.09 12.44 -13.87
N ASP A 117 -1.89 12.47 -14.43
CA ASP A 117 -0.66 12.00 -13.76
C ASP A 117 -0.30 12.84 -12.54
N ALA A 118 -0.46 14.18 -12.60
CA ALA A 118 -0.19 15.04 -11.46
C ALA A 118 -1.19 14.77 -10.32
N LYS A 119 -2.46 14.55 -10.69
CA LYS A 119 -3.49 14.15 -9.73
C LYS A 119 -3.18 12.82 -9.09
N LEU A 120 -2.86 11.81 -9.89
CA LEU A 120 -2.44 10.50 -9.42
C LEU A 120 -1.24 10.64 -8.47
N HIS A 121 -0.24 11.44 -8.84
CA HIS A 121 0.93 11.72 -8.00
C HIS A 121 0.55 12.29 -6.63
N CYS A 122 -0.40 13.22 -6.53
CA CYS A 122 -0.89 13.74 -5.25
C CYS A 122 -1.51 12.67 -4.34
N HIS A 123 -2.15 11.64 -4.91
CA HIS A 123 -2.70 10.52 -4.13
C HIS A 123 -1.61 9.54 -3.67
N ILE A 124 -0.52 9.41 -4.43
CA ILE A 124 0.56 8.45 -4.18
C ILE A 124 1.62 9.03 -3.23
N LEU A 125 1.90 10.32 -3.32
CA LEU A 125 2.96 10.99 -2.57
C LEU A 125 2.95 10.67 -1.06
N PRO A 126 1.80 10.58 -0.38
CA PRO A 126 1.74 10.10 1.00
C PRO A 126 2.35 8.69 1.16
N CYS A 127 1.97 7.73 0.32
CA CYS A 127 2.53 6.37 0.37
C CYS A 127 4.03 6.34 0.13
N MET A 128 4.52 7.13 -0.84
CA MET A 128 5.94 7.17 -1.19
C MET A 128 6.84 7.67 -0.05
N ASN A 129 6.29 8.47 0.86
CA ASN A 129 7.05 9.04 1.99
C ASN A 129 6.81 8.25 3.29
N ILE A 130 5.55 7.95 3.59
CA ILE A 130 5.15 7.36 4.88
C ILE A 130 5.64 5.94 5.03
N ILE A 131 5.43 5.11 4.03
CA ILE A 131 5.72 3.68 4.14
C ILE A 131 7.22 3.45 4.41
N PRO A 132 8.16 4.09 3.68
CA PRO A 132 9.57 4.06 4.04
C PRO A 132 9.81 4.47 5.51
N GLU A 133 9.22 5.58 5.95
CA GLU A 133 9.42 6.10 7.31
C GLU A 133 8.89 5.12 8.38
N MET A 134 7.70 4.56 8.17
CA MET A 134 7.09 3.55 9.03
C MET A 134 7.97 2.30 9.14
N ILE A 135 8.48 1.80 8.02
CA ILE A 135 9.35 0.62 7.99
C ILE A 135 10.65 0.92 8.71
N GLN A 136 11.28 2.08 8.49
CA GLN A 136 12.51 2.45 9.20
C GLN A 136 12.29 2.56 10.72
N LYS A 137 11.18 3.14 11.15
CA LYS A 137 10.88 3.38 12.57
C LYS A 137 10.45 2.12 13.31
N HIS A 138 9.74 1.21 12.64
CA HIS A 138 9.10 0.06 13.29
C HIS A 138 9.66 -1.30 12.87
N LEU A 139 10.45 -1.36 11.80
CA LEU A 139 11.11 -2.56 11.28
C LEU A 139 12.58 -2.27 10.91
N PRO A 140 13.42 -1.78 11.86
CA PRO A 140 14.77 -1.31 11.56
C PRO A 140 15.68 -2.40 10.96
N ASP A 141 15.49 -3.66 11.34
CA ASP A 141 16.28 -4.80 10.84
C ASP A 141 15.78 -5.33 9.48
N PHE A 142 14.57 -4.96 9.08
CA PHE A 142 13.97 -5.35 7.79
C PHE A 142 14.55 -4.54 6.63
N GLY A 143 15.18 -3.39 6.92
CA GLY A 143 15.77 -2.47 5.95
C GLY A 143 17.28 -2.33 6.12
N ARG A 144 18.08 -3.38 5.83
CA ARG A 144 19.56 -3.22 5.76
C ARG A 144 20.04 -2.28 4.64
N LYS A 145 19.15 -1.81 3.76
CA LYS A 145 19.43 -0.74 2.79
C LYS A 145 18.60 0.49 3.15
N LYS A 146 19.29 1.58 3.49
CA LYS A 146 18.73 2.92 3.72
C LYS A 146 17.82 3.32 2.56
N MET A 147 16.52 3.14 2.74
CA MET A 147 15.49 3.53 1.78
C MET A 147 15.34 5.06 1.81
N LYS A 148 15.82 5.76 0.77
CA LYS A 148 15.75 7.24 0.71
C LYS A 148 14.49 7.75 0.00
N SER A 149 13.93 6.97 -0.91
CA SER A 149 12.72 7.26 -1.67
C SER A 149 12.11 5.98 -2.23
N LEU A 150 10.80 5.98 -2.46
CA LEU A 150 10.07 4.92 -3.14
C LEU A 150 9.74 5.41 -4.55
N ASP A 151 10.29 4.81 -5.60
CA ASP A 151 9.88 5.13 -6.97
C ASP A 151 8.55 4.44 -7.30
N TYR A 152 7.76 5.03 -8.21
CA TYR A 152 6.50 4.43 -8.66
C TYR A 152 6.43 4.21 -10.17
N TRP A 153 5.73 3.15 -10.56
CA TRP A 153 5.43 2.80 -11.95
C TRP A 153 3.93 2.62 -12.13
N ARG A 154 3.37 3.22 -13.18
CA ARG A 154 1.97 3.04 -13.59
C ARG A 154 1.90 2.02 -14.72
N LYS A 155 1.04 1.02 -14.60
CA LYS A 155 0.81 -0.01 -15.62
C LYS A 155 -0.68 -0.34 -15.73
N PRO A 156 -1.20 -0.66 -16.92
CA PRO A 156 -2.53 -1.24 -17.02
C PRO A 156 -2.52 -2.70 -16.51
N PHE A 157 -3.67 -3.24 -16.08
CA PHE A 157 -3.71 -4.62 -15.55
C PHE A 157 -3.36 -5.68 -16.60
N VAL A 158 -3.53 -5.36 -17.88
CA VAL A 158 -3.26 -6.27 -19.00
C VAL A 158 -1.77 -6.57 -19.21
N ASP A 159 -0.88 -5.73 -18.64
CA ASP A 159 0.57 -5.87 -18.78
C ASP A 159 1.23 -6.61 -17.60
N LEU A 160 0.43 -7.16 -16.68
CA LEU A 160 0.96 -8.09 -15.69
C LEU A 160 1.37 -9.38 -16.42
N PRO A 161 2.57 -9.95 -16.12
CA PRO A 161 2.89 -11.29 -16.58
C PRO A 161 1.73 -12.18 -16.16
N GLN A 162 1.07 -12.83 -17.12
CA GLN A 162 0.07 -13.83 -16.80
C GLN A 162 0.75 -14.79 -15.82
N LEU A 163 0.24 -14.86 -14.59
CA LEU A 163 0.68 -15.85 -13.61
C LEU A 163 0.51 -17.19 -14.31
N GLN A 164 1.62 -17.74 -14.81
CA GLN A 164 1.63 -19.06 -15.40
C GLN A 164 1.13 -19.98 -14.30
N GLN A 165 -0.12 -20.44 -14.45
CA GLN A 165 -0.67 -21.40 -13.52
C GLN A 165 0.27 -22.60 -13.54
N PRO A 166 0.71 -23.12 -12.38
CA PRO A 166 1.43 -24.37 -12.37
C PRO A 166 0.50 -25.43 -13.00
N ARG A 167 1.01 -26.09 -14.05
CA ARG A 167 0.37 -27.25 -14.66
C ARG A 167 0.36 -28.42 -13.67
#